data_AF-A0A9C9GC92-F1
#
_entry.id   AF-A0A9C9GC92-F1
#
_cell.length_a   1.000
_cell.length_b   1.000
_cell.length_c   1.000
_cell.angle_alpha   90.00
_cell.angle_beta   90.00
_cell.angle_gamma   90.00
#
_symmetry.space_group_name_H-M   'P 1'
#
loop_
_entity.id
_entity.type
_entity.pdbx_description
1 polymer ?
#
loop_
_entity_poly.entity_id
_entity_poly.type
_entity_poly.pdbx_seq_one_letter_code
_entity_poly.pdbx_strand_id
1 'polypeptide(L)'
;MMVIYIFLVTANSEDERNKSDIMLNSLPITRRDIVLAKYVTVPVYILIGFTALSILAAVFKLPFIPLTPRFPNGMDILVTILVVGLYANFYLPFYFRYGVAALRFFQIIFFLAFFFIPSTLYEYAINNPDNPVVRFVRQLFAEQPSAVQTTVIIGLILIISLISYYISLRIYRAKEF
;
A
#
# COMPACT_ATOMS: atom_id res chain seq x y z
N MET A 1 2.05 -4.30 -10.08
CA MET A 1 0.97 -4.09 -9.08
C MET A 1 0.44 -5.38 -8.49
N MET A 2 -0.23 -6.24 -9.28
CA MET A 2 -0.78 -7.51 -8.77
C MET A 2 0.27 -8.42 -8.13
N VAL A 3 1.45 -8.58 -8.73
CA VAL A 3 2.53 -9.43 -8.19
C VAL A 3 2.93 -8.99 -6.77
N ILE A 4 3.04 -7.68 -6.54
CA ILE A 4 3.43 -7.09 -5.26
C ILE A 4 2.34 -7.33 -4.21
N TYR A 5 1.08 -7.19 -4.59
CA TYR A 5 -0.07 -7.49 -3.73
C TYR A 5 -0.10 -8.98 -3.34
N ILE A 6 0.13 -9.87 -4.30
CA ILE A 6 0.18 -11.32 -4.04
C ILE A 6 1.27 -11.61 -3.01
N PHE A 7 2.49 -11.10 -3.20
CA PHE A 7 3.58 -11.29 -2.23
C PHE A 7 3.23 -10.79 -0.84
N LEU A 8 2.62 -9.60 -0.74
CA LEU A 8 2.24 -9.03 0.55
C LEU A 8 1.23 -9.93 1.29
N VAL A 9 0.21 -10.43 0.59
CA VAL A 9 -0.83 -11.25 1.21
C VAL A 9 -0.34 -12.66 1.52
N THR A 10 0.39 -13.30 0.61
CA THR A 10 0.86 -14.68 0.79
C THR A 10 1.92 -14.77 1.88
N ALA A 11 2.89 -13.86 1.92
CA ALA A 11 3.92 -13.86 2.95
C ALA A 11 3.32 -13.74 4.35
N ASN A 12 2.35 -12.84 4.53
CA ASN A 12 1.67 -12.65 5.82
C ASN A 12 0.77 -13.84 6.20
N SER A 13 0.19 -14.54 5.21
CA SER A 13 -0.59 -15.76 5.43
C SER A 13 0.28 -16.94 5.88
N GLU A 14 1.45 -17.12 5.25
CA GLU A 14 2.39 -18.17 5.64
C GLU A 14 3.03 -17.88 7.01
N ASP A 15 3.29 -16.62 7.34
CA ASP A 15 3.76 -16.21 8.67
C ASP A 15 2.80 -16.62 9.78
N GLU A 16 1.49 -16.43 9.57
CA GLU A 16 0.48 -16.82 10.54
C GLU A 16 0.36 -18.34 10.65
N ARG A 17 0.37 -19.04 9.50
CA ARG A 17 0.34 -20.51 9.46
C ARG A 17 1.51 -21.14 10.22
N ASN A 18 2.70 -20.54 10.13
CA ASN A 18 3.91 -21.01 10.79
C ASN A 18 4.06 -20.48 12.23
N LYS A 19 3.11 -19.68 12.74
CA LYS A 19 3.21 -19.01 14.05
C LYS A 19 4.52 -18.23 14.21
N SER A 20 4.98 -17.59 13.12
CA SER A 20 6.24 -16.85 13.09
C SER A 20 6.34 -15.82 14.22
N ASP A 21 5.22 -15.20 14.62
CA ASP A 21 5.18 -14.26 15.74
C ASP A 21 5.67 -14.86 17.07
N ILE A 22 5.35 -16.11 17.37
CA ILE A 22 5.78 -16.78 18.61
C ILE A 22 7.29 -17.06 18.56
N MET A 23 7.76 -17.56 17.41
CA MET A 23 9.18 -17.83 17.19
C MET A 23 10.02 -16.55 17.23
N LEU A 24 9.50 -15.46 16.68
CA LEU A 24 10.18 -14.17 16.68
C LEU A 24 10.24 -13.59 18.09
N ASN A 25 9.18 -13.72 18.90
CA ASN A 25 9.19 -13.23 20.28
C ASN A 25 10.04 -14.06 21.25
N SER A 26 10.47 -15.28 20.88
CA SER A 26 11.44 -16.05 21.70
C SER A 26 12.90 -15.66 21.45
N LEU A 27 13.15 -14.86 20.41
CA LEU A 27 14.47 -14.30 20.10
C LEU A 27 14.67 -12.97 20.84
N PRO A 28 15.93 -12.54 21.08
CA PRO A 28 16.23 -11.26 21.73
C PRO A 28 16.03 -10.06 20.77
N ILE A 29 14.88 -10.01 20.08
CA ILE A 29 14.50 -8.94 19.16
C ILE A 29 13.39 -8.08 19.76
N THR A 30 13.40 -6.79 19.48
CA THR A 30 12.37 -5.91 20.04
C THR A 30 11.09 -5.99 19.21
N ARG A 31 9.94 -5.84 19.86
CA ARG A 31 8.64 -5.73 19.18
C ARG A 31 8.58 -4.58 18.18
N ARG A 32 9.40 -3.54 18.36
CA ARG A 32 9.51 -2.42 17.40
C ARG A 32 10.10 -2.90 16.08
N ASP A 33 11.14 -3.73 16.16
CA ASP A 33 11.85 -4.25 14.99
C ASP A 33 10.96 -5.19 14.19
N ILE A 34 10.16 -6.03 14.84
CA ILE A 34 9.20 -6.93 14.17
C ILE A 34 8.19 -6.12 13.33
N VAL A 35 7.59 -5.09 13.94
CA VAL A 35 6.61 -4.24 13.23
C VAL A 35 7.30 -3.46 12.12
N LEU A 36 8.45 -2.85 12.40
CA LEU A 36 9.20 -2.06 11.42
C LEU A 36 9.63 -2.92 10.23
N ALA A 37 10.07 -4.16 10.46
CA ALA A 37 10.43 -5.10 9.41
C ALA A 37 9.29 -5.30 8.41
N LYS A 38 8.04 -5.48 8.87
CA LYS A 38 6.87 -5.62 7.98
C LYS A 38 6.61 -4.39 7.12
N TYR A 39 6.79 -3.18 7.66
CA TYR A 39 6.67 -1.95 6.87
C TYR A 39 7.80 -1.80 5.86
N VAL A 40 9.04 -2.17 6.23
CA VAL A 40 10.21 -2.16 5.32
C VAL A 40 10.10 -3.24 4.24
N THR A 41 9.35 -4.32 4.47
CA THR A 41 9.17 -5.36 3.44
C THR A 41 8.35 -4.86 2.24
N VAL A 42 7.48 -3.86 2.43
CA VAL A 42 6.65 -3.29 1.36
C VAL A 42 7.48 -2.68 0.22
N PRO A 43 8.41 -1.73 0.45
CA PRO A 43 9.27 -1.21 -0.60
C PRO A 43 10.19 -2.29 -1.19
N VAL A 44 10.59 -3.29 -0.41
CA VAL A 44 11.36 -4.45 -0.92
C VAL A 44 10.54 -5.25 -1.94
N TYR A 45 9.27 -5.53 -1.66
CA TYR A 45 8.38 -6.20 -2.63
C TYR A 45 8.15 -5.36 -3.88
N ILE A 46 8.06 -4.04 -3.74
CA ILE A 46 7.98 -3.13 -4.90
C ILE A 46 9.22 -3.29 -5.78
N LEU A 47 10.42 -3.23 -5.17
CA LEU A 47 11.69 -3.39 -5.89
C LEU A 47 11.74 -4.75 -6.62
N ILE A 48 11.47 -5.84 -5.91
CA ILE A 48 11.45 -7.20 -6.49
C ILE A 48 10.45 -7.29 -7.65
N GLY A 49 9.25 -6.73 -7.47
CA GLY A 49 8.20 -6.73 -8.50
C GLY A 49 8.62 -5.98 -9.77
N PHE A 50 9.29 -4.83 -9.63
CA PHE A 50 9.81 -4.09 -10.77
C PHE A 50 10.95 -4.81 -11.48
N THR A 51 11.89 -5.38 -10.72
CA THR A 51 12.97 -6.17 -11.29
C THR A 51 12.43 -7.37 -12.08
N ALA A 52 11.47 -8.10 -11.52
CA ALA A 52 10.85 -9.24 -12.19
C ALA A 52 10.13 -8.82 -13.49
N LEU A 53 9.39 -7.72 -13.48
CA LEU A 53 8.71 -7.20 -14.67
C LEU A 53 9.71 -6.75 -15.75
N SER A 54 10.81 -6.10 -15.37
CA SER A 54 11.85 -5.69 -16.30
C SER A 54 12.56 -6.88 -16.94
N ILE A 55 12.83 -7.94 -16.17
CA ILE A 55 13.40 -9.19 -16.70
C ILE A 55 12.43 -9.84 -17.68
N LEU A 56 11.15 -9.96 -17.33
CA LEU A 56 10.12 -10.50 -18.23
C LEU A 56 10.02 -9.69 -19.52
N ALA A 57 10.00 -8.36 -19.43
CA ALA A 57 9.95 -7.49 -20.60
C ALA A 57 11.18 -7.67 -21.51
N ALA A 58 12.37 -7.88 -20.93
CA ALA A 58 13.58 -8.18 -21.69
C ALA A 58 13.51 -9.54 -22.41
N VAL A 59 13.00 -10.59 -21.73
CA VAL A 59 12.81 -11.93 -22.31
C VAL A 59 11.81 -11.89 -23.47
N PHE A 60 10.69 -11.18 -23.31
CA PHE A 60 9.67 -11.11 -24.36
C PHE A 60 10.08 -10.30 -25.59
N LYS A 61 11.11 -9.47 -25.51
CA LYS A 61 11.71 -8.80 -26.68
C LYS A 61 12.60 -9.71 -27.52
N LEU A 62 12.81 -10.96 -27.12
CA LEU A 62 13.54 -11.93 -27.94
C LEU A 62 12.79 -12.17 -29.26
N PRO A 63 13.51 -12.34 -30.38
CA PRO A 63 12.95 -12.35 -31.73
C PRO A 63 11.94 -13.48 -32.02
N PHE A 64 11.82 -14.46 -31.11
CA PHE A 64 10.93 -15.61 -31.24
C PHE A 64 9.52 -15.36 -30.68
N ILE A 65 9.27 -14.22 -30.02
CA ILE A 65 7.99 -13.95 -29.36
C ILE A 65 7.36 -12.69 -29.96
N PRO A 66 6.15 -12.77 -30.57
CA PRO A 66 5.45 -11.62 -31.15
C PRO A 66 4.77 -10.74 -30.10
N LEU A 67 5.40 -10.53 -28.94
CA LEU A 67 4.89 -9.68 -27.86
C LEU A 67 5.87 -8.54 -27.62
N THR A 68 5.37 -7.31 -27.58
CA THR A 68 6.18 -6.10 -27.32
C THR A 68 5.74 -5.45 -26.01
N PRO A 69 6.04 -6.08 -24.85
CA PRO A 69 5.70 -5.47 -23.57
C PRO A 69 6.47 -4.17 -23.37
N ARG A 70 5.76 -3.17 -22.81
CA ARG A 70 6.35 -1.91 -22.39
C ARG A 70 7.19 -2.12 -21.13
N PHE A 71 8.38 -1.52 -21.09
CA PHE A 71 9.14 -1.45 -19.84
C PHE A 71 8.43 -0.55 -18.81
N PRO A 72 8.53 -0.87 -17.51
CA PRO A 72 8.03 0.01 -16.47
C PRO A 72 8.75 1.36 -16.49
N ASN A 73 7.99 2.46 -16.51
CA ASN A 73 8.50 3.82 -16.45
C ASN A 73 8.54 4.34 -14.99
N GLY A 74 9.25 5.44 -14.72
CA GLY A 74 9.29 6.12 -13.43
C GLY A 74 7.89 6.45 -12.87
N MET A 75 6.95 6.83 -13.75
CA MET A 75 5.57 7.09 -13.35
C MET A 75 4.84 5.82 -12.90
N ASP A 76 5.15 4.66 -13.49
CA ASP A 76 4.59 3.39 -13.03
C ASP A 76 5.06 3.11 -11.61
N ILE A 77 6.35 3.34 -11.31
CA ILE A 77 6.89 3.12 -9.96
C ILE A 77 6.25 4.06 -8.94
N LEU A 78 6.09 5.34 -9.27
CA LEU A 78 5.39 6.31 -8.43
C LEU A 78 3.97 5.84 -8.12
N VAL A 79 3.16 5.53 -9.14
CA VAL A 79 1.78 5.06 -8.94
C VAL A 79 1.75 3.79 -8.08
N THR A 80 2.69 2.87 -8.27
CA THR A 80 2.77 1.67 -7.44
C THR A 80 3.09 1.97 -5.98
N ILE A 81 4.05 2.85 -5.70
CA ILE A 81 4.38 3.26 -4.34
C ILE A 81 3.15 3.87 -3.68
N LEU A 82 2.42 4.71 -4.39
CA LEU A 82 1.20 5.36 -3.88
C LEU A 82 0.12 4.33 -3.54
N VAL A 83 -0.25 3.46 -4.49
CA VAL A 83 -1.37 2.52 -4.31
C VAL A 83 -1.01 1.40 -3.33
N VAL A 84 0.15 0.77 -3.47
CA VAL A 84 0.57 -0.33 -2.59
C VAL A 84 0.92 0.18 -1.20
N GLY A 85 1.57 1.35 -1.11
CA GLY A 85 1.87 1.97 0.18
C GLY A 85 0.60 2.32 0.93
N LEU A 86 -0.38 2.94 0.26
CA LEU A 86 -1.69 3.22 0.86
C LEU A 86 -2.40 1.92 1.28
N TYR A 87 -2.42 0.90 0.43
CA TYR A 87 -2.97 -0.41 0.80
C TYR A 87 -2.29 -1.00 2.03
N ALA A 88 -0.95 -1.00 2.08
CA ALA A 88 -0.19 -1.55 3.20
C ALA A 88 -0.44 -0.80 4.52
N ASN A 89 -0.62 0.52 4.46
CA ASN A 89 -0.94 1.35 5.63
C ASN A 89 -2.31 1.02 6.24
N PHE A 90 -3.28 0.59 5.45
CA PHE A 90 -4.54 0.12 6.02
C PHE A 90 -4.46 -1.37 6.37
N TYR A 91 -3.76 -2.18 5.57
CA TYR A 91 -3.66 -3.61 5.74
C TYR A 91 -2.89 -4.02 7.01
N LEU A 92 -1.71 -3.44 7.27
CA LEU A 92 -0.82 -3.86 8.35
C LEU A 92 -1.41 -3.65 9.76
N PRO A 93 -2.02 -2.50 10.11
CA PRO A 93 -2.70 -2.35 11.40
C PRO A 93 -3.81 -3.37 11.62
N PHE A 94 -4.59 -3.67 10.58
CA PHE A 94 -5.65 -4.67 10.64
C PHE A 94 -5.10 -6.09 10.78
N TYR A 95 -4.04 -6.43 10.03
CA TYR A 95 -3.31 -7.69 10.18
C TYR A 95 -2.84 -7.89 11.63
N PHE A 96 -2.14 -6.91 12.19
CA PHE A 96 -1.64 -7.03 13.57
C PHE A 96 -2.75 -7.11 14.61
N ARG A 97 -3.93 -6.56 14.35
CA ARG A 97 -5.07 -6.60 15.30
C ARG A 97 -5.87 -7.88 15.23
N TYR A 98 -6.23 -8.31 14.03
CA TYR A 98 -7.24 -9.34 13.82
C TYR A 98 -6.75 -10.62 13.12
N GLY A 99 -5.49 -10.63 12.67
CA GLY A 99 -4.92 -11.74 11.91
C GLY A 99 -5.47 -11.87 10.49
N VAL A 100 -5.05 -12.92 9.79
CA VAL A 100 -5.31 -13.20 8.37
C VAL A 100 -6.75 -13.58 8.10
N ALA A 101 -7.44 -14.21 9.06
CA ALA A 101 -8.85 -14.57 8.90
C ALA A 101 -9.75 -13.34 8.68
N ALA A 102 -9.53 -12.27 9.44
CA ALA A 102 -10.29 -11.03 9.32
C ALA A 102 -9.88 -10.18 8.10
N LEU A 103 -8.70 -10.42 7.53
CA LEU A 103 -8.21 -9.68 6.37
C LEU A 103 -9.02 -9.94 5.09
N ARG A 104 -9.76 -11.05 5.01
CA ARG A 104 -10.69 -11.30 3.89
C ARG A 104 -11.80 -10.25 3.84
N PHE A 105 -12.36 -9.89 5.00
CA PHE A 105 -13.35 -8.83 5.09
C PHE A 105 -12.73 -7.46 4.81
N PHE A 106 -11.51 -7.23 5.31
CA PHE A 106 -10.76 -6.02 4.99
C PHE A 106 -10.59 -5.85 3.48
N GLN A 107 -10.21 -6.91 2.74
CA GLN A 107 -10.03 -6.84 1.28
C GLN A 107 -11.32 -6.41 0.57
N ILE A 108 -12.47 -6.97 0.96
CA ILE A 108 -13.77 -6.62 0.37
C ILE A 108 -14.10 -5.15 0.66
N ILE A 109 -14.01 -4.74 1.93
CA ILE A 109 -14.33 -3.37 2.36
C ILE A 109 -13.38 -2.37 1.69
N PHE A 110 -12.09 -2.69 1.64
CA PHE A 110 -11.09 -1.83 1.01
C PHE A 110 -11.32 -1.71 -0.49
N PHE A 111 -11.65 -2.81 -1.18
CA PHE A 111 -12.01 -2.77 -2.60
C PHE A 111 -13.23 -1.88 -2.84
N LEU A 112 -14.31 -2.05 -2.06
CA LEU A 112 -15.48 -1.18 -2.13
C LEU A 112 -15.10 0.28 -1.89
N ALA A 113 -14.41 0.56 -0.78
CA ALA A 113 -14.00 1.92 -0.43
C ALA A 113 -13.15 2.57 -1.53
N PHE A 114 -12.20 1.83 -2.10
CA PHE A 114 -11.29 2.34 -3.12
C PHE A 114 -12.01 2.72 -4.43
N PHE A 115 -13.06 2.00 -4.81
CA PHE A 115 -13.82 2.30 -6.04
C PHE A 115 -14.97 3.30 -5.82
N PHE A 116 -15.69 3.20 -4.69
CA PHE A 116 -16.89 4.01 -4.45
C PHE A 116 -16.59 5.37 -3.82
N ILE A 117 -15.57 5.50 -2.95
CA ILE A 117 -15.30 6.79 -2.28
C ILE A 117 -14.84 7.85 -3.29
N PRO A 118 -13.86 7.60 -4.19
CA PRO A 118 -13.42 8.63 -5.13
C PRO A 118 -14.52 9.07 -6.10
N SER A 119 -15.33 8.13 -6.59
CA SER A 119 -16.41 8.43 -7.53
C SER A 119 -17.50 9.29 -6.90
N THR A 120 -17.95 8.93 -5.70
CA THR A 120 -18.97 9.69 -4.97
C THR A 120 -18.47 11.07 -4.55
N LEU A 121 -17.23 11.19 -4.09
CA LEU A 121 -16.61 12.48 -3.76
C LEU A 121 -16.47 13.37 -4.99
N TYR A 122 -16.07 12.79 -6.13
CA TYR A 122 -15.93 13.53 -7.39
C TYR A 122 -17.27 14.05 -7.89
N GLU A 123 -18.31 13.20 -7.89
CA GLU A 123 -19.67 13.60 -8.26
C GLU A 123 -20.21 14.70 -7.34
N TYR A 124 -20.02 14.55 -6.03
CA TYR A 124 -20.40 15.58 -5.05
C TYR A 124 -19.71 16.92 -5.32
N ALA A 125 -18.41 16.90 -5.64
CA ALA A 125 -17.62 18.10 -5.90
C ALA A 125 -18.00 18.83 -7.19
N ILE A 126 -18.52 18.11 -8.20
CA ILE A 126 -19.05 18.73 -9.43
C ILE A 126 -20.43 19.33 -9.19
N ASN A 127 -21.30 18.62 -8.47
CA ASN A 127 -22.67 19.05 -8.24
C ASN A 127 -22.79 20.19 -7.20
N ASN A 128 -21.75 20.42 -6.39
CA ASN A 128 -21.72 21.44 -5.33
C ASN A 128 -20.48 22.33 -5.41
N PRO A 129 -20.25 23.07 -6.51
CA PRO A 129 -19.02 23.83 -6.73
C PRO A 129 -18.86 25.00 -5.74
N ASP A 130 -19.96 25.57 -5.25
CA ASP A 130 -19.96 26.70 -4.33
C ASP A 130 -19.79 26.30 -2.86
N ASN A 131 -19.81 25.01 -2.55
CA ASN A 131 -19.60 24.53 -1.19
C ASN A 131 -18.20 24.98 -0.70
N PRO A 132 -18.09 25.63 0.47
CA PRO A 132 -16.83 26.17 0.97
C PRO A 132 -15.74 25.11 1.11
N VAL A 133 -16.10 23.87 1.45
CA VAL A 133 -15.16 22.74 1.55
C VAL A 133 -14.65 22.33 0.17
N VAL A 134 -15.54 22.23 -0.82
CA VAL A 134 -15.19 21.87 -2.20
C VAL A 134 -14.27 22.92 -2.81
N ARG A 135 -14.57 24.21 -2.61
CA ARG A 135 -13.71 25.32 -3.07
C ARG A 135 -12.34 25.29 -2.42
N PHE A 136 -12.27 25.09 -1.11
CA PHE A 136 -11.01 24.99 -0.37
C PHE A 136 -10.13 23.85 -0.90
N VAL A 137 -10.71 22.66 -1.09
CA VAL A 137 -9.98 21.49 -1.63
C VAL A 137 -9.52 21.75 -3.07
N ARG A 138 -10.36 22.37 -3.91
CA ARG A 138 -10.01 22.69 -5.31
C ARG A 138 -8.83 23.67 -5.39
N GLN A 139 -8.87 24.73 -4.59
CA GLN A 139 -7.79 25.75 -4.54
C GLN A 139 -6.48 25.18 -3.98
N LEU A 140 -6.55 24.32 -2.97
CA LEU A 140 -5.37 23.69 -2.39
C LEU A 140 -4.74 22.62 -3.29
N PHE A 141 -5.51 22.03 -4.20
CA PHE A 141 -5.08 20.82 -4.89
C PHE A 141 -5.24 20.91 -6.41
N ALA A 142 -6.47 21.02 -6.89
CA ALA A 142 -6.77 20.94 -8.33
C ALA A 142 -6.23 22.11 -9.15
N GLU A 143 -6.13 23.30 -8.55
CA GLU A 143 -5.61 24.51 -9.19
C GLU A 143 -4.08 24.65 -9.09
N GLN A 144 -3.41 23.72 -8.40
CA GLN A 144 -1.95 23.76 -8.22
C GLN A 144 -1.21 23.02 -9.35
N PRO A 145 0.07 23.37 -9.61
CA PRO A 145 0.92 22.62 -10.54
C PRO A 145 1.01 21.13 -10.17
N SER A 146 1.16 20.26 -11.19
CA SER A 146 1.23 18.81 -11.02
C SER A 146 2.35 18.34 -10.08
N ALA A 147 3.48 19.05 -10.04
CA ALA A 147 4.57 18.78 -9.11
C ALA A 147 4.14 18.98 -7.65
N VAL A 148 3.45 20.08 -7.36
CA VAL A 148 2.94 20.40 -6.01
C VAL A 148 1.92 19.35 -5.58
N GLN A 149 0.99 18.97 -6.46
CA GLN A 149 0.02 17.91 -6.20
C GLN A 149 0.71 16.60 -5.80
N THR A 150 1.70 16.17 -6.58
CA THR A 150 2.45 14.94 -6.32
C THR A 150 3.15 15.00 -4.95
N THR A 151 3.81 16.12 -4.63
CA THR A 151 4.49 16.31 -3.35
C THR A 151 3.51 16.26 -2.18
N VAL A 152 2.35 16.90 -2.28
CA VAL A 152 1.32 16.86 -1.22
C VAL A 152 0.79 15.45 -1.02
N ILE A 153 0.53 14.69 -2.10
CA ILE A 153 0.10 13.29 -2.01
C ILE A 153 1.13 12.45 -1.28
N ILE A 154 2.41 12.56 -1.69
CA ILE A 154 3.50 11.80 -1.06
C ILE A 154 3.61 12.17 0.42
N GLY A 155 3.54 13.46 0.75
CA GLY A 155 3.55 13.94 2.14
C GLY A 155 2.41 13.36 2.97
N LEU A 156 1.18 13.38 2.44
CA LEU A 156 0.01 12.79 3.11
C LEU A 156 0.18 11.28 3.32
N ILE A 157 0.68 10.55 2.34
CA ILE A 157 0.92 9.11 2.47
C ILE A 157 1.98 8.84 3.52
N LEU A 158 3.07 9.61 3.57
CA LEU A 158 4.09 9.45 4.61
C LEU A 158 3.51 9.70 6.01
N ILE A 159 2.67 10.72 6.17
CA ILE A 159 1.98 10.99 7.43
C ILE A 159 1.07 9.81 7.81
N ILE A 160 0.29 9.30 6.86
CA ILE A 160 -0.58 8.13 7.07
C ILE A 160 0.27 6.89 7.42
N SER A 161 1.41 6.69 6.77
CA SER A 161 2.34 5.58 7.08
C SER A 161 2.88 5.67 8.50
N LEU A 162 3.24 6.87 8.96
CA LEU A 162 3.72 7.08 10.33
C LEU A 162 2.61 6.77 11.34
N ILE A 163 1.41 7.31 11.12
CA ILE A 163 0.24 7.04 11.99
C ILE A 163 -0.06 5.54 12.01
N SER A 164 -0.09 4.91 10.85
CA SER A 164 -0.29 3.48 10.66
C SER A 164 0.73 2.66 11.46
N TYR A 165 2.02 3.00 11.35
CA TYR A 165 3.09 2.34 12.08
C TYR A 165 2.89 2.45 13.60
N TYR A 166 2.58 3.64 14.12
CA TYR A 166 2.33 3.81 15.56
C TYR A 166 1.12 3.01 16.04
N ILE A 167 0.04 2.96 15.25
CA ILE A 167 -1.14 2.16 15.57
C ILE A 167 -0.77 0.66 15.58
N SER A 168 -0.10 0.16 14.54
CA SER A 168 0.38 -1.22 14.48
C SER A 168 1.26 -1.58 15.68
N LEU A 169 2.19 -0.69 16.04
CA LEU A 169 3.12 -0.89 17.15
C LEU A 169 2.40 -0.95 18.50
N ARG A 170 1.43 -0.07 18.72
CA ARG A 170 0.63 -0.07 19.95
C ARG A 170 -0.17 -1.36 20.08
N ILE A 171 -0.79 -1.81 18.98
CA ILE A 171 -1.57 -3.06 18.93
C ILE A 171 -0.68 -4.27 19.21
N TYR A 172 0.49 -4.36 18.55
CA TYR A 172 1.40 -5.49 18.71
C TYR A 172 2.04 -5.58 20.09
N ARG A 173 2.30 -4.43 20.75
CA ARG A 173 2.78 -4.42 22.14
C ARG A 173 1.73 -4.86 23.15
N ALA A 174 0.45 -4.57 22.88
CA ALA A 174 -0.64 -4.96 23.76
C ALA A 174 -1.02 -6.45 23.63
N LYS A 175 -0.52 -7.15 22.61
CA LYS A 175 -0.72 -8.60 22.48
C LYS A 175 0.09 -9.36 23.52
N GLU A 176 -0.61 -10.17 24.31
CA GLU A 176 0.00 -11.22 25.12
C GLU A 176 0.23 -12.43 24.19
N PHE A 177 1.44 -12.98 24.24
CA PHE A 177 1.88 -14.14 23.45
C PHE A 177 2.30 -15.26 24.40
#